data_AF-A0A351CHQ9-F1
#
_entry.id   AF-A0A351CHQ9-F1
#
_cell.length_a   1.000
_cell.length_b   1.000
_cell.length_c   1.000
_cell.angle_alpha   90.00
_cell.angle_beta   90.00
_cell.angle_gamma   90.00
#
_symmetry.space_group_name_H-M   'P 1'
#
loop_
_entity.id
_entity.type
_entity.pdbx_description
1 polymer ?
#
loop_
_entity_poly.entity_id
_entity_poly.type
_entity_poly.pdbx_seq_one_letter_code
_entity_poly.pdbx_strand_id
1 'polypeptide(L)'
;FEDEFVDQLKSLGTDAVPSYSLIPSEEMIDRPTVESKMKEVGADGVIVTTLVDKKTQKVQSSTYYADRGWYGHYSYRYSNPQVVRHRTTSYEYEVFNLETNLYEIQNQKMIWSSLSDTQIPYAQPGSFSEGAVNTAIKELIQNIVKRLSESQLI
;
A
#
# COMPACT_ATOMS: atom_id res chain seq x y z
N PHE A 1 -5.19 -9.96 -2.91
CA PHE A 1 -4.60 -9.30 -1.72
C PHE A 1 -4.45 -10.35 -0.62
N GLU A 2 -5.53 -11.07 -0.32
CA GLU A 2 -5.64 -12.16 0.64
C GLU A 2 -4.67 -13.31 0.36
N ASP A 3 -4.46 -13.68 -0.91
CA ASP A 3 -3.50 -14.73 -1.28
C ASP A 3 -2.08 -14.38 -0.85
N GLU A 4 -1.63 -13.17 -1.17
CA GLU A 4 -0.32 -12.68 -0.74
C GLU A 4 -0.21 -12.62 0.79
N PHE A 5 -1.31 -12.28 1.48
CA PHE A 5 -1.35 -12.27 2.94
C PHE A 5 -1.17 -13.68 3.51
N VAL A 6 -1.91 -14.65 2.97
CA VAL A 6 -1.83 -16.07 3.35
C VAL A 6 -0.45 -16.63 3.07
N ASP A 7 0.14 -16.34 1.91
CA ASP A 7 1.46 -16.81 1.53
C ASP A 7 2.53 -16.28 2.50
N GLN A 8 2.47 -15.01 2.86
CA GLN A 8 3.43 -14.41 3.80
C GLN A 8 3.25 -14.95 5.22
N LEU A 9 2.04 -15.13 5.72
CA LEU A 9 1.79 -15.77 7.03
C LEU A 9 2.32 -17.21 7.06
N LYS A 10 2.01 -18.00 6.02
CA LYS A 10 2.48 -19.39 5.90
C LYS A 10 4.00 -19.48 5.83
N SER A 11 4.66 -18.51 5.19
CA SER A 11 6.13 -18.45 5.14
C SER A 11 6.77 -18.30 6.52
N LEU A 12 6.02 -17.78 7.51
CA LEU A 12 6.45 -17.65 8.91
C LEU A 12 5.97 -18.80 9.81
N GLY A 13 5.27 -19.80 9.26
CA GLY A 13 4.78 -20.95 10.00
C GLY A 13 3.37 -20.78 10.58
N THR A 14 2.69 -19.68 10.26
CA THR A 14 1.29 -19.44 10.65
C THR A 14 0.35 -19.94 9.56
N ASP A 15 -0.53 -20.88 9.88
CA ASP A 15 -1.54 -21.31 8.91
C ASP A 15 -2.60 -20.21 8.73
N ALA A 16 -3.09 -20.08 7.50
CA ALA A 16 -4.04 -19.04 7.12
C ALA A 16 -4.89 -19.49 5.93
N VAL A 17 -6.14 -19.03 5.93
CA VAL A 17 -7.13 -19.33 4.89
C VAL A 17 -7.70 -18.00 4.40
N PRO A 18 -7.77 -17.76 3.07
CA PRO A 18 -8.31 -16.52 2.55
C PRO A 18 -9.82 -16.44 2.76
N SER A 19 -10.32 -15.26 3.13
CA SER A 19 -11.72 -15.04 3.49
C SER A 19 -12.70 -15.40 2.37
N TYR A 20 -12.36 -15.07 1.12
CA TYR A 20 -13.21 -15.33 -0.05
C TYR A 20 -13.45 -16.83 -0.30
N SER A 21 -12.60 -17.71 0.23
CA SER A 21 -12.78 -19.16 0.14
C SER A 21 -13.79 -19.70 1.16
N LEU A 22 -14.07 -18.94 2.22
CA LEU A 22 -14.96 -19.31 3.32
C LEU A 22 -16.31 -18.60 3.24
N ILE A 23 -16.28 -17.33 2.84
CA ILE A 23 -17.43 -16.45 2.74
C ILE A 23 -17.41 -15.89 1.31
N PRO A 24 -18.25 -16.43 0.41
CA PRO A 24 -18.43 -15.88 -0.93
C PRO A 24 -18.82 -14.40 -0.85
N SER A 25 -18.36 -13.58 -1.79
CA SER A 25 -18.59 -12.14 -1.81
C SER A 25 -20.06 -11.71 -1.87
N GLU A 26 -20.96 -12.64 -2.19
CA GLU A 26 -22.40 -12.45 -2.29
C GLU A 26 -23.12 -12.67 -0.95
N GLU A 27 -22.46 -13.29 0.02
CA GLU A 27 -22.99 -13.46 1.37
C GLU A 27 -22.84 -12.19 2.20
N MET A 28 -23.85 -11.90 3.00
CA MET A 28 -23.79 -10.76 3.92
C MET A 28 -22.73 -11.05 4.98
N ILE A 29 -21.69 -10.23 5.03
CA ILE A 29 -20.65 -10.32 6.06
C ILE A 29 -21.25 -9.77 7.36
N ASP A 30 -21.97 -10.64 8.07
CA ASP A 30 -22.37 -10.38 9.44
C ASP A 30 -21.49 -11.17 10.42
N ARG A 31 -21.40 -10.63 11.64
CA ARG A 31 -20.56 -11.20 12.70
C ARG A 31 -20.92 -12.66 13.01
N PRO A 32 -22.21 -13.06 13.12
CA PRO A 32 -22.57 -14.46 13.32
C PRO A 32 -22.07 -15.42 12.22
N THR A 33 -22.14 -15.02 10.95
CA THR A 33 -21.69 -15.83 9.82
C THR A 33 -20.19 -16.01 9.86
N VAL A 34 -19.44 -14.93 10.08
CA VAL A 34 -17.98 -14.99 10.26
C VAL A 34 -17.63 -15.90 11.44
N GLU A 35 -18.26 -15.73 12.59
CA GLU A 35 -18.00 -16.56 13.78
C GLU A 35 -18.27 -18.05 13.53
N SER A 36 -19.36 -18.38 12.84
CA SER A 36 -19.69 -19.75 12.48
C SER A 36 -18.62 -20.36 11.57
N LYS A 37 -18.20 -19.63 10.54
CA LYS A 37 -17.17 -20.08 9.59
C LYS A 37 -15.80 -20.22 10.24
N MET A 38 -15.41 -19.30 11.11
CA MET A 38 -14.13 -19.37 11.82
C MET A 38 -14.07 -20.58 12.76
N LYS A 39 -15.19 -20.93 13.42
CA LYS A 39 -15.28 -22.15 14.23
C LYS A 39 -15.23 -23.43 13.39
N GLU A 40 -15.87 -23.42 12.21
CA GLU A 40 -15.87 -24.56 11.28
C GLU A 40 -14.44 -24.93 10.83
N VAL A 41 -13.61 -23.92 10.56
CA VAL A 41 -12.22 -24.11 10.14
C VAL A 41 -11.22 -24.25 11.29
N GLY A 42 -11.68 -24.09 12.54
CA GLY A 42 -10.82 -24.16 13.72
C GLY A 42 -9.80 -23.02 13.82
N ALA A 43 -10.12 -21.82 13.31
CA ALA A 43 -9.22 -20.68 13.36
C ALA A 43 -9.14 -20.08 14.78
N ASP A 44 -7.92 -19.75 15.22
CA ASP A 44 -7.67 -19.09 16.50
C ASP A 44 -8.03 -17.59 16.48
N GLY A 45 -7.91 -16.98 15.29
CA GLY A 45 -8.16 -15.55 15.10
C GLY A 45 -8.61 -15.20 13.69
N VAL A 46 -9.10 -13.97 13.52
CA VAL A 46 -9.48 -13.40 12.23
C VAL A 46 -8.82 -12.04 12.04
N ILE A 47 -8.17 -11.88 10.88
CA ILE A 47 -7.60 -10.60 10.44
C ILE A 47 -8.62 -9.90 9.54
N VAL A 48 -8.93 -8.65 9.88
CA VAL A 48 -9.84 -7.79 9.12
C VAL A 48 -9.07 -6.57 8.66
N THR A 49 -9.09 -6.30 7.36
CA THR A 49 -8.46 -5.11 6.77
C THR A 49 -9.52 -4.19 6.16
N THR A 50 -9.49 -2.91 6.53
CA THR A 50 -10.44 -1.89 6.07
C THR A 50 -9.69 -0.73 5.44
N LEU A 51 -10.08 -0.32 4.24
CA LEU A 51 -9.63 0.94 3.64
C LEU A 51 -10.29 2.10 4.38
N VAL A 52 -9.52 2.89 5.12
CA VAL A 52 -10.04 3.99 5.94
C VAL A 52 -9.92 5.35 5.28
N ASP A 53 -8.95 5.53 4.38
CA ASP A 53 -8.77 6.78 3.64
C ASP A 53 -8.05 6.56 2.31
N LYS A 54 -8.36 7.40 1.33
CA LYS A 54 -7.77 7.38 0.00
C LYS A 54 -7.54 8.81 -0.48
N LYS A 55 -6.29 9.15 -0.81
CA LYS A 55 -5.89 10.51 -1.22
C LYS A 55 -5.01 10.50 -2.46
N THR A 56 -5.30 11.38 -3.42
CA THR A 56 -4.40 11.65 -4.55
C THR A 56 -3.42 12.76 -4.16
N GLN A 57 -2.13 12.56 -4.39
CA GLN A 57 -1.09 13.57 -4.19
C GLN A 57 -0.40 13.89 -5.51
N LYS A 58 -0.03 15.17 -5.67
CA LYS A 58 0.71 15.68 -6.84
C LYS A 58 2.00 16.33 -6.37
N VAL A 59 3.12 15.83 -6.85
CA VAL A 59 4.44 16.42 -6.59
C VAL A 59 4.93 17.08 -7.87
N GLN A 60 5.21 18.37 -7.81
CA GLN A 60 5.85 19.11 -8.89
C GLN A 60 7.33 19.26 -8.55
N SER A 61 8.20 18.70 -9.39
CA SER A 61 9.64 18.91 -9.29
C SER A 61 10.10 19.79 -10.44
N SER A 62 10.74 20.91 -10.10
CA SER A 62 11.34 21.85 -11.05
C SER A 62 12.85 21.67 -11.03
N THR A 63 13.43 21.17 -12.12
CA THR A 63 14.89 21.11 -12.26
C THR A 63 15.38 22.33 -13.03
N TYR A 64 16.35 23.06 -12.47
CA TYR A 64 17.02 24.18 -13.11
C TYR A 64 18.21 23.67 -13.92
N TYR A 65 18.18 23.86 -15.24
CA TYR A 65 19.34 23.66 -16.08
C TYR A 65 19.96 25.04 -16.39
N ALA A 66 21.11 25.32 -15.78
CA ALA A 66 21.97 26.39 -16.26
C ALA A 66 22.83 25.78 -17.38
N ASP A 67 22.58 26.20 -18.62
CA ASP A 67 23.43 25.85 -19.75
C ASP A 67 24.81 26.50 -19.56
N ARG A 68 25.75 25.78 -18.96
CA ARG A 68 27.16 26.19 -18.89
C ARG A 68 27.92 25.60 -20.07
N GLY A 69 27.52 26.01 -21.27
CA GLY A 69 28.30 25.76 -22.48
C GLY A 69 29.69 26.42 -22.39
N TRP A 70 30.71 25.72 -22.89
CA TRP A 70 32.12 26.15 -22.92
C TRP A 70 32.36 27.49 -23.66
N TYR A 71 31.36 27.96 -24.41
CA TYR A 71 31.36 29.25 -25.13
C TYR A 71 31.00 30.47 -24.25
N GLY A 72 30.66 30.27 -22.98
CA GLY A 72 30.25 31.35 -22.06
C GLY A 72 31.36 32.33 -21.63
N HIS A 73 32.62 32.12 -22.04
CA HIS A 73 33.73 33.00 -21.64
C HIS A 73 34.01 34.15 -22.60
N TYR A 74 33.41 34.17 -23.80
CA TYR A 74 33.71 35.20 -24.83
C TYR A 74 32.58 36.20 -25.11
N SER A 75 31.41 36.06 -24.48
CA SER A 75 30.21 36.83 -24.82
C SER A 75 29.79 37.85 -23.74
N TYR A 76 30.73 38.56 -23.10
CA TYR A 76 30.38 39.58 -22.09
C TYR A 76 29.87 40.91 -22.69
N ARG A 77 29.79 41.08 -24.02
CA ARG A 77 29.56 42.43 -24.58
C ARG A 77 28.27 42.67 -25.33
N TYR A 78 27.61 41.66 -25.91
CA TYR A 78 26.38 41.90 -26.66
C TYR A 78 25.47 40.66 -26.67
N SER A 79 24.21 40.87 -26.28
CA SER A 79 23.02 40.05 -26.51
C SER A 79 22.67 38.86 -25.58
N ASN A 80 21.45 38.98 -25.06
CA ASN A 80 20.46 38.00 -24.63
C ASN A 80 20.47 37.50 -23.16
N PRO A 81 19.34 37.66 -22.42
CA PRO A 81 19.18 37.03 -21.13
C PRO A 81 19.25 35.50 -21.31
N GLN A 82 20.15 34.89 -20.55
CA GLN A 82 20.33 33.45 -20.41
C GLN A 82 18.97 32.74 -20.47
N VAL A 83 18.74 31.91 -21.50
CA VAL A 83 17.49 31.16 -21.64
C VAL A 83 17.49 30.06 -20.57
N VAL A 84 16.97 30.38 -19.39
CA VAL A 84 16.73 29.40 -18.34
C VAL A 84 15.61 28.49 -18.82
N ARG A 85 15.95 27.25 -19.20
CA ARG A 85 14.95 26.24 -19.54
C ARG A 85 14.44 25.58 -18.27
N HIS A 86 13.16 25.78 -17.97
CA HIS A 86 12.48 25.07 -16.89
C HIS A 86 11.99 23.72 -17.41
N ARG A 87 12.40 22.62 -16.77
CA ARG A 87 11.73 21.32 -16.94
C ARG A 87 10.97 21.03 -15.65
N THR A 88 9.66 21.25 -15.69
CA THR A 88 8.75 20.83 -14.63
C THR A 88 8.33 19.39 -14.91
N THR A 89 8.64 18.48 -13.99
CA THR A 89 8.11 17.11 -14.02
C THR A 89 7.09 16.98 -12.90
N SER A 90 5.85 16.65 -13.25
CA SER A 90 4.79 16.36 -12.28
C SER A 90 4.64 14.86 -12.11
N TYR A 91 4.67 14.38 -10.88
CA TYR A 91 4.39 13.00 -10.50
C TYR A 91 3.08 12.97 -9.70
N GLU A 92 2.20 12.04 -10.02
CA GLU A 92 0.95 11.83 -9.30
C GLU A 92 0.92 10.41 -8.75
N TYR A 93 0.50 10.26 -7.49
CA TYR A 93 0.32 8.96 -6.85
C TYR A 93 -0.92 8.98 -5.96
N GLU A 94 -1.51 7.81 -5.71
CA GLU A 94 -2.53 7.65 -4.68
C GLU A 94 -1.93 7.04 -3.41
N VAL A 95 -2.35 7.56 -2.28
CA VAL A 95 -2.06 7.02 -0.94
C VAL A 95 -3.32 6.35 -0.43
N PHE A 96 -3.21 5.07 -0.09
CA PHE A 96 -4.26 4.27 0.54
C PHE A 96 -3.88 4.03 1.99
N ASN A 97 -4.78 4.36 2.91
CA ASN A 97 -4.60 4.09 4.34
C ASN A 97 -5.52 2.93 4.72
N LEU A 98 -4.94 1.90 5.32
CA LEU A 98 -5.64 0.70 5.73
C LEU A 98 -5.48 0.51 7.23
N GLU A 99 -6.60 0.22 7.88
CA GLU A 99 -6.63 -0.27 9.25
C GLU A 99 -6.73 -1.80 9.21
N THR A 100 -5.81 -2.47 9.89
CA THR A 100 -5.79 -3.94 10.00
C THR A 100 -5.94 -4.32 11.47
N ASN A 101 -6.94 -5.15 11.75
CA ASN A 101 -7.29 -5.58 13.10
C ASN A 101 -7.25 -7.11 13.20
N LEU A 102 -6.69 -7.63 14.29
CA LEU A 102 -6.72 -9.06 14.62
C LEU A 102 -7.64 -9.28 15.81
N TYR A 103 -8.61 -10.18 15.63
CA TYR A 103 -9.54 -10.59 16.66
C TYR A 103 -9.31 -12.05 17.04
N GLU A 104 -9.26 -12.33 18.34
CA GLU A 104 -9.27 -13.69 18.88
C GLU A 104 -10.70 -14.24 18.88
N ILE A 105 -10.88 -15.48 18.40
CA ILE A 105 -12.22 -16.10 18.30
C ILE A 105 -12.77 -16.53 19.67
N GLN A 106 -11.90 -17.01 20.58
CA GLN A 106 -12.32 -17.55 21.88
C GLN A 106 -13.09 -16.52 22.71
N ASN A 107 -12.56 -15.30 22.84
CA ASN A 107 -13.16 -14.23 23.64
C ASN A 107 -13.77 -13.11 22.78
N GLN A 108 -13.78 -13.26 21.46
CA GLN A 108 -14.27 -12.28 20.49
C GLN A 108 -13.68 -10.88 20.70
N LYS A 109 -12.39 -10.83 21.02
CA LYS A 109 -11.70 -9.62 21.45
C LYS A 109 -10.72 -9.18 20.37
N MET A 110 -10.72 -7.89 20.07
CA MET A 110 -9.61 -7.30 19.31
C MET A 110 -8.36 -7.34 20.17
N ILE A 111 -7.36 -8.09 19.72
CA ILE A 111 -6.08 -8.26 20.43
C ILE A 111 -4.96 -7.43 19.80
N TRP A 112 -5.16 -6.94 18.58
CA TRP A 112 -4.18 -6.10 17.88
C TRP A 112 -4.83 -5.25 16.80
N SER A 113 -4.23 -4.09 16.55
CA SER A 113 -4.64 -3.14 15.52
C SER A 113 -3.41 -2.41 14.97
N SER A 114 -3.41 -2.13 13.67
CA SER A 114 -2.37 -1.33 13.04
C SER A 114 -2.92 -0.49 11.89
N LEU A 115 -2.47 0.76 11.84
CA LEU A 115 -2.66 1.63 10.69
C LEU A 115 -1.43 1.54 9.79
N SER A 116 -1.66 1.27 8.51
CA SER A 116 -0.62 1.21 7.48
C SER A 116 -1.04 1.97 6.25
N ASP A 117 -0.08 2.52 5.53
CA ASP A 117 -0.32 3.17 4.25
C ASP A 117 0.51 2.52 3.14
N THR A 118 0.01 2.66 1.91
CA THR A 118 0.75 2.31 0.71
C THR A 118 0.53 3.37 -0.36
N GLN A 119 1.55 3.56 -1.20
CA GLN A 119 1.57 4.60 -2.21
C GLN A 119 1.76 3.97 -3.58
N ILE A 120 0.85 4.28 -4.51
CA ILE A 120 0.88 3.70 -5.86
C ILE A 120 1.01 4.85 -6.86
N PRO A 121 2.11 4.92 -7.63
CA PRO A 121 2.27 5.92 -8.68
C PRO A 121 1.32 5.65 -9.83
N TYR A 122 0.78 6.71 -10.43
CA TYR A 122 0.02 6.58 -11.66
C TYR A 122 0.95 6.24 -12.83
N ALA A 123 0.55 5.24 -13.63
CA ALA A 123 1.18 4.96 -14.92
C ALA A 123 0.74 5.99 -15.98
N GLN A 124 -0.55 6.35 -15.94
CA GLN A 124 -1.17 7.49 -16.62
C GLN A 124 -2.21 8.10 -15.69
N PRO A 125 -2.63 9.37 -15.86
CA PRO A 125 -3.58 10.02 -14.95
C PRO A 125 -4.80 9.15 -14.64
N GLY A 126 -5.00 8.81 -13.37
CA GLY A 126 -6.12 7.98 -12.90
C GLY A 126 -5.99 6.48 -13.15
N SER A 127 -4.83 5.99 -13.61
CA SER A 127 -4.59 4.56 -13.86
C SER A 127 -3.29 4.07 -13.24
N PHE A 128 -3.33 2.85 -12.72
CA PHE A 128 -2.17 2.16 -12.17
C PHE A 128 -1.64 1.12 -13.14
N SER A 129 -0.34 0.83 -13.07
CA SER A 129 0.20 -0.38 -13.66
C SER A 129 0.01 -1.55 -12.71
N GLU A 130 -0.31 -2.72 -13.25
CA GLU A 130 -0.45 -3.96 -12.45
C GLU A 130 0.80 -4.26 -11.62
N GLY A 131 1.99 -4.05 -12.19
CA GLY A 131 3.26 -4.23 -11.48
C GLY A 131 3.43 -3.30 -10.27
N ALA A 132 3.02 -2.04 -10.37
CA ALA A 132 3.07 -1.10 -9.25
C ALA A 132 2.07 -1.49 -8.16
N VAL A 133 0.85 -1.91 -8.54
CA VAL A 133 -0.16 -2.39 -7.60
C VAL A 133 0.33 -3.63 -6.85
N ASN A 134 0.85 -4.63 -7.57
CA ASN A 134 1.33 -5.87 -6.97
C ASN A 134 2.51 -5.63 -6.02
N THR A 135 3.44 -4.74 -6.39
CA THR A 135 4.56 -4.36 -5.51
C THR A 135 4.06 -3.67 -4.25
N ALA A 136 3.14 -2.71 -4.39
CA ALA A 136 2.55 -1.98 -3.27
C ALA A 136 1.78 -2.90 -2.31
N ILE A 137 1.05 -3.89 -2.83
CA ILE A 137 0.36 -4.91 -2.01
C ILE A 137 1.37 -5.75 -1.24
N LYS A 138 2.42 -6.25 -1.91
CA LYS A 138 3.46 -7.08 -1.28
C LYS A 138 4.14 -6.37 -0.12
N GLU A 139 4.59 -5.14 -0.34
CA GLU A 139 5.27 -4.34 0.67
C GLU A 139 4.35 -3.96 1.84
N LEU A 140 3.09 -3.62 1.55
CA LEU A 140 2.09 -3.33 2.57
C LEU A 140 1.86 -4.55 3.48
N ILE A 141 1.61 -5.72 2.89
CA ILE A 141 1.38 -6.96 3.63
C ILE A 141 2.63 -7.34 4.42
N GLN A 142 3.82 -7.22 3.82
CA GLN A 142 5.08 -7.49 4.50
C GLN A 142 5.26 -6.63 5.75
N ASN A 143 4.92 -5.35 5.66
CA ASN A 143 4.97 -4.44 6.81
C ASN A 143 3.95 -4.82 7.90
N ILE A 144 2.73 -5.21 7.52
CA ILE A 144 1.69 -5.65 8.45
C ILE A 144 2.11 -6.95 9.16
N VAL A 145 2.53 -7.96 8.40
CA VAL A 145 2.97 -9.27 8.90
C VAL A 145 4.19 -9.11 9.82
N LYS A 146 5.15 -8.25 9.45
CA LYS A 146 6.28 -7.92 10.32
C LYS A 146 5.82 -7.37 11.68
N ARG A 147 4.87 -6.43 11.69
CA ARG A 147 4.34 -5.85 12.94
C ARG A 147 3.57 -6.87 13.78
N LEU A 148 2.87 -7.80 13.15
CA LEU A 148 2.21 -8.93 13.85
C LEU A 148 3.24 -9.84 14.54
N SER A 149 4.32 -10.19 13.83
CA SER A 149 5.40 -11.02 14.38
C SER A 149 6.15 -10.30 15.51
N GLU A 150 6.42 -9.01 15.38
CA GLU A 150 7.00 -8.17 16.45
C GLU A 150 6.10 -8.11 17.69
N SER A 151 4.79 -8.27 17.52
CA SER A 151 3.81 -8.34 18.61
C SER A 151 3.66 -9.76 19.20
N GLN A 152 4.41 -10.75 18.70
CA GLN A 152 4.37 -12.16 19.11
C GLN A 152 2.98 -12.81 18.95
N LEU A 153 2.23 -12.39 17.93
CA LEU A 153 0.89 -12.91 17.63
C LEU A 153 0.89 -13.98 16.55
N ILE A 154 2.01 -14.10 15.84
CA ILE A 154 2.28 -15.08 14.78
C ILE A 154 3.75 -15.53 14.85
#